data_AF-A0A373N266-F1
#
_entry.id   AF-A0A373N266-F1
#
_cell.length_a   1.000
_cell.length_b   1.000
_cell.length_c   1.000
_cell.angle_alpha   90.00
_cell.angle_beta   90.00
_cell.angle_gamma   90.00
#
_symmetry.space_group_name_H-M   'P 1'
#
loop_
_entity.id
_entity.type
_entity.pdbx_description
1 polymer ?
#
loop_
_entity_poly.entity_id
_entity_poly.type
_entity_poly.pdbx_seq_one_letter_code
_entity_poly.pdbx_strand_id
1 'polypeptide(L)' 'MGILSESAKGWKKELNMISWNGAAEKYDIRDWAPEHEKMGKGITLSQEEAEARYELLGKTLKK' A
#
# COMPACT_ATOMS: atom_id res chain seq x y z
N MET A 1 -8.13 3.35 3.38
CA MET A 1 -7.48 2.73 2.20
C MET A 1 -7.66 3.66 1.02
N GLY A 2 -6.72 3.70 0.07
CA GLY A 2 -6.80 4.67 -1.03
C GLY A 2 -5.61 4.66 -1.99
N ILE A 3 -5.76 5.42 -3.08
CA ILE A 3 -4.78 5.53 -4.17
C ILE A 3 -3.74 6.59 -3.81
N LEU A 4 -2.47 6.20 -3.87
CA LEU A 4 -1.31 7.08 -3.67
C LEU A 4 -0.88 7.77 -4.98
N SER A 5 -0.99 7.07 -6.12
CA SER A 5 -0.65 7.61 -7.44
C SER A 5 -1.26 6.77 -8.55
N GLU A 6 -1.48 7.38 -9.72
CA GLU A 6 -1.91 6.69 -10.94
C GLU A 6 -0.89 6.91 -12.06
N SER A 7 -0.62 5.86 -12.84
CA SER A 7 0.27 5.93 -14.01
C SER A 7 -0.51 6.25 -15.29
N ALA A 8 0.17 6.73 -16.32
CA ALA A 8 -0.43 6.97 -17.64
C ALA A 8 -1.04 5.72 -18.30
N LYS A 9 -0.66 4.51 -17.84
CA LYS A 9 -1.22 3.23 -18.29
C LYS A 9 -2.38 2.75 -17.41
N GLY A 10 -2.88 3.60 -16.51
CA GLY A 10 -3.98 3.31 -15.60
C GLY A 10 -3.63 2.42 -14.41
N TRP A 11 -2.38 2.02 -14.24
CA TRP A 11 -1.96 1.31 -13.02
C TRP A 11 -2.03 2.25 -11.81
N LYS A 12 -2.56 1.74 -10.71
CA LYS A 12 -2.77 2.51 -9.47
C LYS A 12 -1.90 1.96 -8.37
N LYS A 13 -1.12 2.83 -7.74
CA LYS A 13 -0.43 2.51 -6.49
C LYS A 13 -1.38 2.74 -5.35
N GLU A 14 -1.66 1.73 -4.57
CA GLU A 14 -2.71 1.78 -3.55
C GLU A 14 -2.17 1.39 -2.18
N LEU A 15 -2.74 1.96 -1.12
CA LEU A 15 -2.64 1.47 0.24
C LEU A 15 -3.92 0.70 0.57
N ASN A 16 -3.76 -0.62 0.70
CA ASN A 16 -4.82 -1.57 1.00
C ASN A 16 -4.53 -2.35 2.29
N MET A 17 -5.47 -3.20 2.68
CA MET A 17 -5.40 -4.13 3.78
C MET A 17 -5.76 -5.49 3.20
N ILE A 18 -4.82 -6.43 3.24
CA ILE A 18 -4.92 -7.70 2.51
C ILE A 18 -4.59 -8.84 3.47
N SER A 19 -5.47 -9.84 3.49
CA SER A 19 -5.18 -11.16 4.05
C SER A 19 -4.59 -12.05 2.97
N TRP A 20 -3.31 -12.38 3.11
CA TRP A 20 -2.63 -13.32 2.21
C TRP A 20 -2.90 -14.75 2.66
N ASN A 21 -3.50 -15.56 1.78
CA ASN A 21 -3.77 -17.00 2.01
C ASN A 21 -4.53 -17.29 3.32
N GLY A 22 -5.44 -16.39 3.73
CA GLY A 22 -6.23 -16.56 4.96
C GLY A 22 -5.47 -16.23 6.26
N ALA A 23 -4.27 -15.67 6.17
CA ALA A 23 -3.56 -15.13 7.32
C ALA A 23 -4.21 -13.82 7.82
N ALA A 24 -3.77 -13.34 8.99
CA ALA A 24 -4.21 -12.04 9.50
C ALA A 24 -3.97 -10.93 8.47
N GLU A 25 -4.95 -10.03 8.37
CA GLU A 25 -4.90 -8.90 7.45
C GLU A 25 -3.75 -7.96 7.79
N LYS A 26 -3.02 -7.53 6.76
CA LYS A 26 -1.87 -6.62 6.88
C LYS A 26 -2.02 -5.44 5.94
N TYR A 27 -1.37 -4.33 6.28
CA TYR A 27 -1.30 -3.18 5.38
C TYR A 27 -0.43 -3.52 4.19
N ASP A 28 -0.80 -3.04 3.02
CA ASP A 28 -0.09 -3.35 1.81
C ASP A 28 -0.07 -2.14 0.87
N ILE A 29 1.11 -1.85 0.34
CA ILE A 29 1.31 -0.79 -0.66
C ILE A 29 1.87 -1.41 -1.92
N ARG A 30 1.07 -1.45 -2.99
CA ARG A 30 1.49 -2.00 -4.27
C ARG A 30 0.78 -1.36 -5.46
N ASP A 31 1.36 -1.59 -6.64
CA ASP A 31 0.74 -1.23 -7.90
C ASP A 31 -0.27 -2.30 -8.33
N TRP A 32 -1.48 -1.89 -8.72
CA TRP A 32 -2.53 -2.72 -9.28
C TRP A 32 -2.84 -2.29 -10.71
N ALA A 33 -3.13 -3.26 -11.57
CA ALA A 33 -3.65 -3.00 -12.91
C ALA A 33 -5.04 -2.33 -12.83
N PRO A 34 -5.49 -1.61 -13.88
CA PRO A 34 -6.76 -0.87 -13.87
C PRO A 34 -7.98 -1.69 -13.40
N GLU A 35 -8.06 -2.94 -13.86
CA GLU A 35 -9.14 -3.89 -13.53
C GLU A 35 -8.81 -4.79 -12.33
N HIS A 36 -7.77 -4.47 -11.57
CA HIS A 36 -7.33 -5.18 -10.37
C HIS A 36 -6.97 -6.68 -10.58
N GLU A 37 -6.80 -7.10 -11.84
CA GLU A 37 -6.48 -8.47 -12.27
C GLU A 37 -5.04 -8.91 -11.98
N LYS A 38 -4.12 -7.92 -11.90
CA LYS A 38 -2.68 -8.14 -11.72
C LYS A 38 -2.15 -7.14 -10.72
N MET A 39 -1.18 -7.61 -9.96
CA MET A 39 -0.42 -6.82 -9.01
C MET A 39 1.04 -6.76 -9.42
N GLY A 40 1.63 -5.57 -9.27
CA GLY A 40 3.04 -5.29 -9.47
C GLY A 40 3.84 -5.51 -8.20
N LYS A 41 5.03 -4.89 -8.17
CA LYS A 41 5.88 -4.87 -6.97
C LYS A 41 5.18 -4.06 -5.87
N GLY A 42 5.39 -4.49 -4.63
CA GLY A 42 4.81 -3.84 -3.47
C GLY A 42 5.48 -4.27 -2.18
N ILE A 43 5.01 -3.72 -1.08
CA ILE A 43 5.44 -4.03 0.27
C ILE A 43 4.23 -4.27 1.15
N THR A 44 4.25 -5.37 1.88
CA THR A 44 3.32 -5.65 2.97
C THR A 44 3.97 -5.21 4.28
N LEU A 45 3.21 -4.52 5.12
CA LEU A 45 3.64 -4.00 6.39
C LEU A 45 2.79 -4.63 7.50
N SER A 46 3.42 -5.06 8.59
CA SER A 46 2.69 -5.29 9.84
C SER A 46 2.07 -3.98 10.33
N GLN A 47 1.20 -4.08 11.35
CA GLN A 47 0.65 -2.90 11.98
C GLN A 47 1.74 -2.00 12.57
N GLU A 48 2.70 -2.60 13.30
CA GLU A 48 3.81 -1.84 13.91
C GLU A 48 4.70 -1.17 12.84
N GLU A 49 4.97 -1.85 11.73
CA GLU A 49 5.75 -1.28 10.61
C GLU A 49 5.01 -0.11 9.95
N ALA A 50 3.68 -0.22 9.81
CA ALA A 50 2.85 0.84 9.24
C ALA A 50 2.81 2.09 10.16
N GLU A 51 2.68 1.89 11.48
CA GLU A 51 2.70 2.97 12.47
C GLU A 51 4.05 3.67 12.51
N ALA A 52 5.15 2.91 12.59
CA ALA A 52 6.50 3.47 12.56
C ALA A 52 6.77 4.27 11.27
N ARG A 53 6.31 3.74 10.12
CA ARG A 53 6.42 4.45 8.83
C ARG A 53 5.60 5.74 8.81
N TYR A 54 4.38 5.72 9.36
CA TYR A 54 3.53 6.92 9.45
C TYR A 54 4.21 8.02 10.26
N GLU A 55 4.78 7.69 11.42
CA GLU A 55 5.52 8.65 12.24
C GLU A 55 6.73 9.24 11.51
N LEU A 56 7.54 8.39 10.86
CA LEU A 56 8.73 8.84 10.13
C LEU A 56 8.37 9.76 8.97
N LEU A 57 7.29 9.44 8.23
CA LEU A 57 6.81 10.29 7.15
C LEU A 57 6.28 11.62 7.67
N GLY A 58 5.50 11.64 8.76
CA GLY A 58 5.03 12.89 9.39
C GLY A 58 6.19 13.80 9.79
N LYS A 59 7.14 13.25 10.57
CA LYS A 59 8.36 13.95 10.99
C LYS A 59 9.15 14.52 9.79
N THR A 60 9.31 13.74 8.72
CA THR A 60 10.09 14.15 7.53
C THR A 60 9.37 15.23 6.72
N LEU A 61 8.05 15.12 6.56
CA LEU A 61 7.24 16.06 5.80
C LEU A 61 6.91 17.34 6.60
N LYS A 62 7.36 17.42 7.87
CA LYS A 62 7.02 18.49 8.81
C LYS A 62 5.50 18.67 8.95
N LYS A 63 4.79 17.54 8.95
CA LYS A 63 3.34 17.46 9.14
C LYS A 63 3.02 16.83 10.48
#